data_AF-A0A1E7EVE5-F1
#
_entry.id   AF-A0A1E7EVE5-F1
#
_cell.length_a   1.000
_cell.length_b   1.000
_cell.length_c   1.000
_cell.angle_alpha   90.00
_cell.angle_beta   90.00
_cell.angle_gamma   90.00
#
_symmetry.space_group_name_H-M   'P 1'
#
loop_
_entity.id
_entity.type
_entity.pdbx_description
1 polymer ?
#
loop_
_entity_poly.entity_id
_entity_poly.type
_entity_poly.pdbx_seq_one_letter_code
_entity_poly.pdbx_strand_id
1 'polypeptide(L)'
;DYGLWGVLPVGTYKTKKTLLAEVVADTIWTFDQKFGILNVQVPIRTVVVKLKNGGLFLYNPVAATPEFMGMLENLIKKHGPLKHIVVGSVALEHKVYAGVLAQKFPRAEIWLAPGQYSFPVNLPNPFLGFPSSRTKIVPQRTEDAPDEWNENFDFLTLGPFKSKDGAFSESVFRHKESKTLIVTDTVLEVTDEVPEILALDPSPLLYHARDTITQIIVDTPENRKIGWRRVALFGLYFTPSAIDIKDGDVAFKERRPDINSDFIGIYPWDWVRDERPSFDALKGGLLVAPILQTLILNRTPIQVLDFADTVSKWEIERIIPAHFINDLKYNGEDYRKAFSFLEDKGVPAGLPKPLEADLQFLRESEVGLIESG
;
A
#
# COMPACT_ATOMS: atom_id res chain seq x y z
N ASP A 1 11.89 -2.98 19.63
CA ASP A 1 10.42 -2.90 19.68
C ASP A 1 10.01 -1.49 19.27
N TYR A 2 8.96 -1.33 18.46
CA TYR A 2 8.43 -0.04 17.98
C TYR A 2 7.11 0.38 18.65
N GLY A 3 6.68 -0.31 19.71
CA GLY A 3 5.71 0.19 20.70
C GLY A 3 4.23 0.15 20.31
N LEU A 4 3.87 -0.21 19.07
CA LEU A 4 2.47 -0.28 18.59
C LEU A 4 2.07 -1.63 17.97
N TRP A 5 2.87 -2.70 18.12
CA TRP A 5 2.60 -3.99 17.46
C TRP A 5 1.32 -4.70 17.95
N GLY A 6 0.65 -4.20 18.99
CA GLY A 6 -0.61 -4.74 19.52
C GLY A 6 -1.84 -3.84 19.36
N VAL A 7 -1.73 -2.68 18.67
CA VAL A 7 -2.82 -1.69 18.59
C VAL A 7 -3.87 -2.02 17.52
N LEU A 8 -3.50 -2.81 16.52
CA LEU A 8 -4.44 -3.42 15.59
C LEU A 8 -4.18 -4.93 15.57
N PRO A 9 -5.17 -5.79 15.25
CA PRO A 9 -4.96 -7.22 14.98
C PRO A 9 -4.17 -7.45 13.68
N VAL A 10 -3.24 -6.56 13.39
CA VAL A 10 -2.48 -6.44 12.16
C VAL A 10 -1.05 -6.84 12.49
N GLY A 11 -0.63 -7.98 11.93
CA GLY A 11 0.73 -8.53 11.98
C GLY A 11 1.53 -8.15 13.21
N THR A 12 1.36 -8.90 14.30
CA THR A 12 2.03 -8.75 15.61
C THR A 12 3.53 -9.04 15.55
N TYR A 13 4.26 -8.40 14.63
CA TYR A 13 5.68 -8.61 14.49
C TYR A 13 6.42 -7.62 15.37
N LYS A 14 6.91 -8.09 16.53
CA LYS A 14 7.72 -7.32 17.50
C LYS A 14 8.93 -6.62 16.87
N THR A 15 9.36 -7.10 15.70
CA THR A 15 10.46 -6.56 14.90
C THR A 15 10.06 -6.52 13.43
N LYS A 16 10.56 -5.54 12.70
CA LYS A 16 10.43 -5.43 11.24
C LYS A 16 11.80 -5.11 10.67
N LYS A 17 12.13 -5.77 9.55
CA LYS A 17 13.25 -5.40 8.71
C LYS A 17 12.86 -4.22 7.82
N THR A 18 13.84 -3.36 7.54
CA THR A 18 13.73 -2.20 6.67
C THR A 18 14.76 -2.32 5.56
N LEU A 19 14.30 -2.29 4.32
CA LEU A 19 15.16 -2.24 3.14
C LEU A 19 15.27 -0.79 2.68
N LEU A 20 16.48 -0.26 2.58
CA LEU A 20 16.75 1.05 2.01
C LEU A 20 17.18 0.92 0.55
N ALA A 21 16.51 1.63 -0.35
CA ALA A 21 16.95 1.82 -1.73
C ALA A 21 17.12 3.31 -2.03
N GLU A 22 18.20 3.67 -2.70
CA GLU A 22 18.38 4.98 -3.30
C GLU A 22 17.87 4.93 -4.74
N VAL A 23 16.66 5.47 -4.94
CA VAL A 23 15.94 5.37 -6.22
C VAL A 23 16.42 6.47 -7.18
N VAL A 24 16.63 7.67 -6.66
CA VAL A 24 17.28 8.76 -7.39
C VAL A 24 18.49 9.20 -6.58
N ALA A 25 19.68 9.09 -7.19
CA ALA A 25 20.95 9.37 -6.54
C ALA A 25 20.95 10.73 -5.83
N ASP A 26 21.31 10.71 -4.56
CA ASP A 26 21.38 11.84 -3.64
C ASP A 26 20.08 12.63 -3.46
N THR A 27 18.92 12.11 -3.89
CA THR A 27 17.68 12.89 -3.95
C THR A 27 16.45 12.14 -3.44
N ILE A 28 16.24 10.87 -3.82
CA ILE A 28 15.06 10.09 -3.42
C ILE A 28 15.48 8.73 -2.89
N TRP A 29 15.03 8.41 -1.69
CA TRP A 29 15.23 7.13 -1.04
C TRP A 29 13.88 6.51 -0.67
N THR A 30 13.83 5.18 -0.66
CA THR A 30 12.66 4.43 -0.24
C THR A 30 13.02 3.46 0.88
N PHE A 31 12.10 3.27 1.81
CA PHE A 31 12.25 2.38 2.95
C PHE A 31 11.08 1.39 2.96
N ASP A 32 11.38 0.14 2.66
CA ASP A 32 10.37 -0.90 2.57
C ASP A 32 10.34 -1.73 3.84
N GLN A 33 9.13 -2.01 4.33
CA GLN A 33 8.87 -2.98 5.40
C GLN A 33 7.76 -3.94 4.95
N LYS A 34 7.59 -5.06 5.65
CA LYS A 34 6.42 -5.92 5.44
C LYS A 34 5.23 -5.39 6.24
N PHE A 35 4.05 -5.43 5.65
CA PHE A 35 2.79 -5.15 6.32
C PHE A 35 1.73 -6.17 5.91
N GLY A 36 0.88 -6.60 6.84
CA GLY A 36 -0.11 -7.62 6.53
C GLY A 36 -0.82 -8.25 7.72
N ILE A 37 -1.85 -9.03 7.43
CA ILE A 37 -2.69 -9.81 8.36
C ILE A 37 -2.76 -11.24 7.82
N LEU A 38 -2.92 -12.26 8.68
CA LEU A 38 -3.05 -13.67 8.26
C LEU A 38 -1.92 -14.16 7.33
N ASN A 39 -0.69 -13.69 7.56
CA ASN A 39 0.46 -13.92 6.69
C ASN A 39 0.30 -13.45 5.23
N VAL A 40 -0.76 -12.73 4.89
CA VAL A 40 -0.84 -11.96 3.64
C VAL A 40 -0.02 -10.70 3.86
N GLN A 41 1.30 -10.80 3.63
CA GLN A 41 2.22 -9.69 3.84
C GLN A 41 2.74 -9.15 2.52
N VAL A 42 2.48 -7.86 2.27
CA VAL A 42 2.99 -7.12 1.11
C VAL A 42 4.02 -6.08 1.55
N PRO A 43 4.88 -5.59 0.65
CA PRO A 43 5.71 -4.42 0.93
C PRO A 43 4.81 -3.22 1.29
N ILE A 44 5.21 -2.44 2.29
CA ILE A 44 4.74 -1.07 2.55
C ILE A 44 5.96 -0.15 2.52
N ARG A 45 5.82 1.02 1.92
CA ARG A 45 6.95 1.87 1.57
C ARG A 45 6.80 3.30 2.07
N THR A 46 7.86 3.79 2.70
CA THR A 46 8.10 5.22 2.89
C THR A 46 8.96 5.75 1.77
N VAL A 47 8.67 6.95 1.27
CA VAL A 47 9.53 7.69 0.35
C VAL A 47 10.10 8.92 1.06
N VAL A 48 11.40 9.12 0.98
CA VAL A 48 12.10 10.30 1.50
C VAL A 48 12.72 11.08 0.34
N VAL A 49 12.45 12.37 0.28
CA VAL A 49 12.92 13.28 -0.78
C VAL A 49 13.74 14.41 -0.17
N LYS A 50 14.91 14.68 -0.75
CA LYS A 50 15.73 15.86 -0.44
C LYS A 50 15.06 17.12 -0.98
N LEU A 51 14.88 18.13 -0.13
CA LEU A 51 14.34 19.42 -0.52
C LEU A 51 15.45 20.36 -1.03
N LYS A 52 15.18 21.16 -2.07
CA LYS A 52 16.15 22.13 -2.64
C LYS A 52 16.77 23.07 -1.61
N ASN A 53 15.96 23.60 -0.69
CA ASN A 53 16.42 24.54 0.35
C ASN A 53 16.84 23.83 1.66
N GLY A 54 17.27 22.57 1.54
CA GLY A 54 17.73 21.75 2.65
C GLY A 54 16.60 21.13 3.48
N GLY A 55 16.92 20.02 4.13
CA GLY A 55 15.99 19.19 4.84
C GLY A 55 15.36 18.11 3.98
N LEU A 56 14.48 17.33 4.61
CA LEU A 56 13.85 16.16 4.03
C LEU A 56 12.32 16.27 4.10
N PHE A 57 11.68 15.72 3.08
CA PHE A 57 10.26 15.43 3.01
C PHE A 57 10.08 13.91 3.09
N LEU A 58 9.13 13.43 3.89
CA LEU A 58 8.83 12.01 4.05
C LEU A 58 7.36 11.74 3.76
N TYR A 59 7.10 10.75 2.93
CA TYR A 59 5.76 10.32 2.50
C TYR A 59 5.48 8.88 2.95
N ASN A 60 4.28 8.64 3.49
CA ASN A 60 3.76 7.37 4.02
C ASN A 60 4.71 6.68 5.02
N PRO A 61 4.73 7.12 6.29
CA PRO A 61 5.56 6.54 7.34
C PRO A 61 5.36 5.04 7.55
N VAL A 62 6.46 4.28 7.52
CA VAL A 62 6.55 2.90 8.00
C VAL A 62 6.93 2.88 9.49
N ALA A 63 7.02 1.68 10.09
CA ALA A 63 7.30 1.56 11.51
C ALA A 63 8.68 2.15 11.85
N ALA A 64 8.72 3.03 12.85
CA ALA A 64 9.93 3.69 13.33
C ALA A 64 10.84 2.74 14.14
N THR A 65 11.28 1.64 13.53
CA THR A 65 12.21 0.68 14.11
C THR A 65 13.59 1.32 14.28
N PRO A 66 14.44 0.80 15.19
CA PRO A 66 15.82 1.29 15.32
C PRO A 66 16.61 1.24 14.00
N GLU A 67 16.38 0.22 13.16
CA GLU A 67 17.02 0.06 11.86
C GLU A 67 16.59 1.17 10.89
N PHE A 68 15.28 1.41 10.74
CA PHE A 68 14.75 2.51 9.94
C PHE A 68 15.25 3.88 10.44
N MET A 69 15.19 4.10 11.75
CA MET A 69 15.60 5.37 12.35
C MET A 69 17.09 5.64 12.13
N GLY A 70 17.96 4.65 12.30
CA GLY A 70 19.40 4.82 12.06
C GLY A 70 19.72 5.16 10.60
N MET A 71 19.00 4.54 9.64
CA MET A 71 19.13 4.88 8.23
C MET A 71 18.62 6.30 7.92
N LEU A 72 17.46 6.69 8.46
CA LEU A 72 16.90 8.03 8.30
C LEU A 72 17.79 9.12 8.94
N GLU A 73 18.39 8.84 10.10
CA GLU A 73 19.32 9.74 10.78
C GLU A 73 20.57 10.04 9.93
N ASN A 74 21.06 9.05 9.17
CA ASN A 74 22.17 9.27 8.23
C ASN A 74 21.79 10.27 7.13
N LEU A 75 20.57 10.15 6.57
CA LEU A 75 20.07 11.12 5.59
C LEU A 75 19.91 12.50 6.23
N ILE A 76 19.37 12.58 7.44
CA ILE A 76 19.18 13.85 8.17
C ILE A 76 20.52 14.54 8.42
N LYS A 77 21.55 13.78 8.82
CA LYS A 77 22.90 14.32 9.05
C LYS A 77 23.50 14.93 7.78
N LYS A 78 23.22 14.34 6.62
CA LYS A 78 23.77 14.76 5.32
C LYS A 78 22.99 15.89 4.67
N HIS A 79 21.65 15.84 4.75
CA HIS A 79 20.77 16.69 3.95
C HIS A 79 19.98 17.72 4.76
N GLY A 80 20.03 17.66 6.09
CA GLY A 80 19.29 18.54 6.99
C GLY A 80 18.07 17.88 7.64
N PRO A 81 17.35 18.60 8.49
CA PRO A 81 16.28 18.04 9.31
C PRO A 81 15.11 17.52 8.47
N LEU A 82 14.41 16.53 9.00
CA LEU A 82 13.08 16.17 8.50
C LEU A 82 12.11 17.34 8.76
N LYS A 83 11.59 17.94 7.69
CA LYS A 83 10.70 19.11 7.75
C LYS A 83 9.23 18.73 7.62
N HIS A 84 8.93 17.72 6.80
CA HIS A 84 7.56 17.29 6.55
C HIS A 84 7.40 15.79 6.66
N ILE A 85 6.32 15.37 7.31
CA ILE A 85 5.84 13.99 7.36
C ILE A 85 4.44 13.99 6.79
N VAL A 86 4.26 13.39 5.62
CA VAL A 86 2.98 13.31 4.91
C VAL A 86 2.42 11.90 5.01
N VAL A 87 1.19 11.78 5.45
CA VAL A 87 0.37 10.58 5.34
C VAL A 87 -0.53 10.77 4.13
N GLY A 88 -0.13 10.17 3.01
CA GLY A 88 -0.73 10.36 1.69
C GLY A 88 -2.06 9.66 1.50
N SER A 89 -2.43 8.71 2.36
CA SER A 89 -3.69 7.98 2.28
C SER A 89 -4.45 8.01 3.61
N VAL A 90 -5.76 7.79 3.56
CA VAL A 90 -6.59 7.54 4.75
C VAL A 90 -6.62 6.06 5.14
N ALA A 91 -6.12 5.17 4.28
CA ALA A 91 -6.04 3.74 4.60
C ALA A 91 -5.19 3.53 5.87
N LEU A 92 -5.73 2.72 6.78
CA LEU A 92 -5.21 2.59 8.14
C LEU A 92 -3.75 2.10 8.17
N GLU A 93 -3.34 1.30 7.19
CA GLU A 93 -1.98 0.77 7.07
C GLU A 93 -0.92 1.84 6.85
N HIS A 94 -1.23 2.88 6.08
CA HIS A 94 -0.32 4.01 5.83
C HIS A 94 -0.33 5.03 6.98
N LYS A 95 -1.32 4.94 7.87
CA LYS A 95 -1.51 5.83 9.02
C LYS A 95 -0.90 5.30 10.31
N VAL A 96 -0.97 3.98 10.55
CA VAL A 96 -0.75 3.36 11.87
C VAL A 96 0.61 3.72 12.51
N TYR A 97 1.65 3.93 11.71
CA TYR A 97 2.99 4.25 12.23
C TYR A 97 3.30 5.75 12.27
N ALA A 98 2.49 6.58 11.59
CA ALA A 98 2.78 7.99 11.39
C ALA A 98 2.75 8.80 12.69
N GLY A 99 1.84 8.48 13.62
CA GLY A 99 1.77 9.15 14.93
C GLY A 99 3.05 8.96 15.77
N VAL A 100 3.60 7.74 15.80
CA VAL A 100 4.86 7.45 16.52
C VAL A 100 6.04 8.16 15.85
N LEU A 101 6.12 8.12 14.52
CA LEU A 101 7.18 8.82 13.81
C LEU A 101 7.09 10.34 14.05
N ALA A 102 5.87 10.90 14.00
CA ALA A 102 5.63 12.31 14.28
C ALA A 102 6.18 12.74 15.65
N GLN A 103 5.96 11.95 16.69
CA GLN A 103 6.46 12.26 18.05
C GLN A 103 8.00 12.29 18.13
N LYS A 104 8.69 11.44 17.36
CA LYS A 104 10.16 11.40 17.31
C LYS A 104 10.78 12.63 16.61
N PHE A 105 10.01 13.34 15.78
CA PHE A 105 10.45 14.53 15.06
C PHE A 105 9.64 15.77 15.48
N PRO A 106 9.95 16.40 16.63
CA PRO A 106 9.15 17.47 17.22
C PRO A 106 9.09 18.75 16.37
N ARG A 107 10.03 18.93 15.43
CA ARG A 107 10.10 20.10 14.54
C ARG A 107 9.47 19.88 13.16
N ALA A 108 9.12 18.65 12.80
CA ALA A 108 8.51 18.38 11.50
C ALA A 108 7.03 18.78 11.50
N GLU A 109 6.55 19.39 10.43
CA GLU A 109 5.11 19.54 10.19
C GLU A 109 4.52 18.23 9.70
N ILE A 110 3.32 17.90 10.19
CA ILE A 110 2.61 16.67 9.82
C ILE A 110 1.44 17.02 8.92
N TRP A 111 1.30 16.30 7.81
CA TRP A 111 0.26 16.53 6.81
C TRP A 111 -0.52 15.25 6.59
N LEU A 112 -1.84 15.32 6.76
CA LEU A 112 -2.71 14.16 6.58
C LEU A 112 -3.59 14.35 5.36
N ALA A 113 -3.70 13.34 4.51
CA ALA A 113 -4.70 13.31 3.45
C ALA A 113 -6.10 13.60 4.05
N PRO A 114 -6.96 14.39 3.39
CA PRO A 114 -8.26 14.76 3.93
C PRO A 114 -9.13 13.51 4.14
N GLY A 115 -10.01 13.54 5.14
CA GLY A 115 -10.93 12.43 5.41
C GLY A 115 -10.42 11.36 6.38
N GLN A 116 -9.34 11.62 7.12
CA GLN A 116 -8.81 10.73 8.15
C GLN A 116 -9.88 10.22 9.12
N TYR A 117 -9.81 8.93 9.42
CA TYR A 117 -10.63 8.27 10.43
C TYR A 117 -9.78 7.27 11.24
N SER A 118 -10.36 6.67 12.26
CA SER A 118 -9.79 5.47 12.89
C SER A 118 -10.87 4.43 13.16
N PHE A 119 -10.41 3.19 13.34
CA PHE A 119 -11.24 2.02 13.56
C PHE A 119 -10.74 1.25 14.80
N PRO A 120 -11.61 0.57 15.58
CA PRO A 120 -13.07 0.48 15.43
C PRO A 120 -13.84 1.71 15.90
N VAL A 121 -13.17 2.59 16.65
CA VAL A 121 -13.73 3.86 17.13
C VAL A 121 -13.00 5.00 16.44
N ASN A 122 -13.76 5.98 15.94
CA ASN A 122 -13.20 7.16 15.28
C ASN A 122 -12.67 8.18 16.30
N LEU A 123 -11.46 7.92 16.80
CA LEU A 123 -10.75 8.73 17.77
C LEU A 123 -10.12 9.96 17.11
N PRO A 124 -10.07 11.09 17.80
CA PRO A 124 -9.35 12.27 17.32
C PRO A 124 -7.86 11.99 17.13
N ASN A 125 -7.25 12.63 16.12
CA ASN A 125 -5.83 12.45 15.76
C ASN A 125 -4.83 12.52 16.95
N PRO A 126 -5.01 13.38 17.98
CA PRO A 126 -4.11 13.39 19.14
C PRO A 126 -4.05 12.07 19.91
N PHE A 127 -5.17 11.33 19.98
CA PHE A 127 -5.20 10.00 20.60
C PHE A 127 -4.46 8.93 19.79
N LEU A 128 -4.25 9.20 18.50
CA LEU A 128 -3.46 8.37 17.58
C LEU A 128 -1.99 8.81 17.54
N GLY A 129 -1.59 9.73 18.43
CA GLY A 129 -0.21 10.19 18.58
C GLY A 129 0.17 11.37 17.68
N PHE A 130 -0.77 11.99 16.96
CA PHE A 130 -0.51 13.16 16.13
C PHE A 130 -0.53 14.46 16.95
N PRO A 131 0.55 15.26 16.98
CA PRO A 131 0.59 16.47 17.78
C PRO A 131 -0.29 17.59 17.20
N SER A 132 -1.27 18.06 17.98
CA SER A 132 -2.32 18.98 17.52
C SER A 132 -1.79 20.29 16.91
N SER A 133 -0.74 20.87 17.48
CA SER A 133 -0.23 22.19 17.09
C SER A 133 0.47 22.23 15.72
N ARG A 134 0.83 21.06 15.16
CA ARG A 134 1.62 20.95 13.92
C ARG A 134 1.11 19.86 12.97
N THR A 135 -0.10 19.37 13.21
CA THR A 135 -0.79 18.44 12.32
C THR A 135 -1.81 19.21 11.49
N LYS A 136 -1.65 19.18 10.18
CA LYS A 136 -2.45 19.89 9.18
C LYS A 136 -3.05 18.89 8.19
N ILE A 137 -4.05 19.32 7.45
CA ILE A 137 -4.56 18.57 6.30
C ILE A 137 -3.73 18.96 5.08
N VAL A 138 -3.44 17.98 4.20
CA VAL A 138 -2.80 18.26 2.91
C VAL A 138 -3.62 19.32 2.16
N PRO A 139 -3.01 20.46 1.77
CA PRO A 139 -3.71 21.52 1.04
C PRO A 139 -4.39 20.98 -0.21
N GLN A 140 -5.49 21.61 -0.62
CA GLN A 140 -6.19 21.22 -1.86
C GLN A 140 -5.75 22.07 -3.05
N ARG A 141 -5.08 23.19 -2.79
CA ARG A 141 -4.57 24.11 -3.80
C ARG A 141 -3.10 24.38 -3.55
N THR A 142 -2.35 24.56 -4.63
CA THR A 142 -0.90 24.77 -4.59
C THR A 142 -0.53 26.06 -3.86
N GLU A 143 -1.34 27.12 -3.96
CA GLU A 143 -1.13 28.39 -3.25
C GLU A 143 -1.24 28.29 -1.72
N ASP A 144 -1.90 27.26 -1.21
CA ASP A 144 -2.07 27.03 0.23
C ASP A 144 -0.97 26.11 0.82
N ALA A 145 -0.07 25.60 -0.03
CA ALA A 145 1.03 24.74 0.38
C ALA A 145 2.27 25.52 0.82
N PRO A 146 3.14 24.92 1.65
CA PRO A 146 4.43 25.53 1.97
C PRO A 146 5.23 25.87 0.70
N ASP A 147 5.95 26.99 0.71
CA ASP A 147 6.76 27.42 -0.45
C ASP A 147 7.73 26.33 -0.92
N GLU A 148 8.32 25.60 0.03
CA GLU A 148 9.21 24.48 -0.27
C GLU A 148 8.51 23.31 -0.98
N TRP A 149 7.20 23.14 -0.84
CA TRP A 149 6.47 22.19 -1.67
C TRP A 149 6.35 22.70 -3.10
N ASN A 150 6.01 23.98 -3.27
CA ASN A 150 5.81 24.58 -4.59
C ASN A 150 7.09 24.54 -5.45
N GLU A 151 8.27 24.64 -4.83
CA GLU A 151 9.56 24.53 -5.51
C GLU A 151 9.97 23.09 -5.90
N ASN A 152 9.48 22.09 -5.17
CA ASN A 152 9.95 20.70 -5.28
C ASN A 152 8.90 19.77 -5.91
N PHE A 153 7.61 20.05 -5.75
CA PHE A 153 6.52 19.14 -6.08
C PHE A 153 5.39 19.79 -6.89
N ASP A 154 4.80 19.00 -7.78
CA ASP A 154 3.37 19.11 -8.08
C ASP A 154 2.63 18.13 -7.18
N PHE A 155 1.41 18.45 -6.73
CA PHE A 155 0.63 17.53 -5.92
C PHE A 155 -0.87 17.70 -6.19
N LEU A 156 -1.62 16.62 -5.98
CA LEU A 156 -3.07 16.61 -6.14
C LEU A 156 -3.66 15.59 -5.18
N THR A 157 -4.87 15.84 -4.71
CA THR A 157 -5.60 14.89 -3.85
C THR A 157 -6.84 14.38 -4.57
N LEU A 158 -6.99 13.05 -4.60
CA LEU A 158 -8.23 12.38 -4.96
C LEU A 158 -9.07 12.19 -3.70
N GLY A 159 -10.34 12.60 -3.74
CA GLY A 159 -11.25 12.49 -2.60
C GLY A 159 -11.23 13.72 -1.67
N PRO A 160 -11.70 13.60 -0.41
CA PRO A 160 -12.10 12.36 0.24
C PRO A 160 -13.47 11.85 -0.23
N PHE A 161 -13.54 10.57 -0.55
CA PHE A 161 -14.79 9.84 -0.73
C PHE A 161 -15.15 9.16 0.59
N LYS A 162 -16.27 9.56 1.20
CA LYS A 162 -16.73 9.00 2.48
C LYS A 162 -17.93 8.10 2.25
N SER A 163 -17.94 6.95 2.90
CA SER A 163 -19.05 5.98 2.94
C SER A 163 -19.26 5.50 4.38
N LYS A 164 -20.31 4.72 4.64
CA LYS A 164 -20.54 4.14 5.99
C LYS A 164 -19.36 3.27 6.45
N ASP A 165 -18.73 2.57 5.52
CA ASP A 165 -17.72 1.53 5.81
C ASP A 165 -16.29 2.06 5.83
N GLY A 166 -16.11 3.35 5.57
CA GLY A 166 -14.81 4.00 5.58
C GLY A 166 -14.71 5.19 4.65
N ALA A 167 -13.48 5.67 4.48
CA ALA A 167 -13.15 6.73 3.56
C ALA A 167 -12.00 6.31 2.64
N PHE A 168 -11.99 6.87 1.44
CA PHE A 168 -10.84 6.86 0.55
C PHE A 168 -10.40 8.29 0.26
N SER A 169 -9.09 8.49 0.24
CA SER A 169 -8.47 9.75 -0.11
C SER A 169 -7.00 9.46 -0.34
N GLU A 170 -6.45 9.96 -1.44
CA GLU A 170 -5.03 9.83 -1.75
C GLU A 170 -4.47 11.14 -2.26
N SER A 171 -3.43 11.66 -1.59
CA SER A 171 -2.63 12.79 -2.05
C SER A 171 -1.37 12.28 -2.74
N VAL A 172 -1.24 12.51 -4.04
CA VAL A 172 -0.05 12.14 -4.83
C VAL A 172 0.89 13.32 -4.98
N PHE A 173 2.19 13.04 -5.08
CA PHE A 173 3.23 14.06 -5.23
C PHE A 173 4.15 13.70 -6.38
N ARG A 174 4.41 14.64 -7.29
CA ARG A 174 5.44 14.50 -8.31
C ARG A 174 6.63 15.37 -7.96
N HIS A 175 7.78 14.76 -7.68
CA HIS A 175 9.03 15.50 -7.57
C HIS A 175 9.43 16.07 -8.93
N LYS A 176 9.49 17.41 -9.02
CA LYS A 176 9.59 18.15 -10.29
C LYS A 176 10.87 17.85 -11.06
N GLU A 177 11.99 17.86 -10.36
CA GLU A 177 13.33 17.74 -10.96
C GLU A 177 13.61 16.33 -11.47
N SER A 178 13.27 15.30 -10.69
CA SER A 178 13.49 13.90 -11.09
C SER A 178 12.28 13.28 -11.82
N LYS A 179 11.23 14.06 -12.08
CA LYS A 179 10.00 13.62 -12.76
C LYS A 179 9.42 12.33 -12.16
N THR A 180 9.49 12.23 -10.84
CA THR A 180 9.10 11.02 -10.09
C THR A 180 7.76 11.24 -9.42
N LEU A 181 6.74 10.50 -9.85
CA LEU A 181 5.45 10.45 -9.19
C LEU A 181 5.50 9.49 -8.00
N ILE A 182 5.03 9.95 -6.86
CA ILE A 182 4.90 9.20 -5.61
C ILE A 182 3.41 9.03 -5.37
N VAL A 183 2.98 7.77 -5.30
CA VAL A 183 1.58 7.39 -5.11
C VAL A 183 1.47 6.44 -3.92
N THR A 184 0.25 6.29 -3.40
CA THR A 184 -0.05 5.29 -2.38
C THR A 184 -0.63 4.03 -3.03
N ASP A 185 -1.95 3.99 -3.22
CA ASP A 185 -2.70 2.80 -3.65
C ASP A 185 -3.34 2.99 -5.05
N THR A 186 -3.33 4.22 -5.61
CA THR A 186 -3.97 4.52 -6.89
C THR A 186 -3.40 3.71 -8.07
N VAL A 187 -2.11 3.39 -8.08
CA VAL A 187 -1.51 2.47 -9.07
C VAL A 187 -0.42 1.61 -8.44
N LEU A 188 -0.27 0.39 -8.96
CA LEU A 188 0.82 -0.54 -8.68
C LEU A 188 1.12 -1.37 -9.93
N GLU A 189 2.17 -2.19 -9.87
CA GLU A 189 2.47 -3.19 -10.89
C GLU A 189 2.65 -4.56 -10.25
N VAL A 190 2.05 -5.58 -10.87
CA VAL A 190 2.23 -6.98 -10.48
C VAL A 190 3.24 -7.62 -11.44
N THR A 191 4.26 -8.28 -10.88
CA THR A 191 5.30 -8.99 -11.64
C THR A 191 5.61 -10.33 -11.00
N ASP A 192 6.25 -11.24 -11.75
CA ASP A 192 6.73 -12.53 -11.23
C ASP A 192 7.91 -12.39 -10.24
N GLU A 193 8.47 -11.18 -10.12
CA GLU A 193 9.56 -10.90 -9.20
C GLU A 193 9.03 -10.85 -7.76
N VAL A 194 9.61 -11.67 -6.90
CA VAL A 194 9.31 -11.63 -5.46
C VAL A 194 9.97 -10.39 -4.87
N PRO A 195 9.21 -9.46 -4.24
CA PRO A 195 9.79 -8.27 -3.64
C PRO A 195 10.91 -8.59 -2.65
N GLU A 196 12.04 -7.87 -2.72
CA GLU A 196 13.25 -8.14 -1.95
C GLU A 196 13.00 -8.21 -0.44
N ILE A 197 12.12 -7.35 0.09
CA ILE A 197 11.75 -7.36 1.50
C ILE A 197 11.11 -8.69 1.95
N LEU A 198 10.40 -9.39 1.05
CA LEU A 198 9.82 -10.71 1.29
C LEU A 198 10.86 -11.83 1.17
N ALA A 199 11.96 -11.61 0.45
CA ALA A 199 13.07 -12.56 0.37
C ALA A 199 13.91 -12.62 1.67
N LEU A 200 13.95 -11.54 2.46
CA LEU A 200 14.68 -11.50 3.74
C LEU A 200 14.10 -12.43 4.81
N ASP A 201 12.81 -12.71 4.74
CA ASP A 201 12.16 -13.73 5.57
C ASP A 201 10.95 -14.30 4.77
N PRO A 202 11.10 -15.48 4.14
CA PRO A 202 10.12 -16.01 3.20
C PRO A 202 8.93 -16.67 3.90
N SER A 203 8.85 -16.67 5.24
CA SER A 203 7.80 -17.36 6.00
C SER A 203 6.38 -17.10 5.48
N PRO A 204 5.99 -15.85 5.12
CA PRO A 204 4.66 -15.57 4.56
C PRO A 204 4.46 -16.22 3.18
N LEU A 205 5.50 -16.24 2.35
CA LEU A 205 5.46 -16.89 1.03
C LEU A 205 5.29 -18.40 1.19
N LEU A 206 6.06 -19.01 2.11
CA LEU A 206 5.96 -20.45 2.37
C LEU A 206 4.60 -20.82 2.99
N TYR A 207 4.02 -19.96 3.82
CA TYR A 207 2.64 -20.09 4.30
C TYR A 207 1.64 -20.20 3.15
N HIS A 208 1.72 -19.26 2.21
CA HIS A 208 0.79 -19.17 1.08
C HIS A 208 1.10 -20.14 -0.06
N ALA A 209 2.31 -20.70 -0.14
CA ALA A 209 2.67 -21.72 -1.13
C ALA A 209 2.01 -23.09 -0.89
N ARG A 210 1.34 -23.28 0.24
CA ARG A 210 0.57 -24.48 0.57
C ARG A 210 -0.74 -24.51 -0.20
N ASP A 211 -1.12 -25.67 -0.68
CA ASP A 211 -2.47 -25.95 -1.13
C ASP A 211 -3.38 -26.25 0.06
N THR A 212 -2.88 -26.99 1.05
CA THR A 212 -3.59 -27.34 2.30
C THR A 212 -2.67 -27.27 3.52
N ILE A 213 -3.24 -27.22 4.73
CA ILE A 213 -2.47 -27.10 5.98
C ILE A 213 -1.53 -28.27 6.27
N THR A 214 -1.80 -29.45 5.73
CA THR A 214 -0.98 -30.64 5.96
C THR A 214 0.26 -30.69 5.07
N GLN A 215 0.32 -29.83 4.05
CA GLN A 215 1.45 -29.78 3.14
C GLN A 215 2.67 -29.16 3.81
N ILE A 216 3.79 -29.88 3.73
CA ILE A 216 5.11 -29.38 4.14
C ILE A 216 5.76 -28.74 2.90
N ILE A 217 6.08 -27.45 3.02
CA ILE A 217 6.73 -26.68 1.95
C ILE A 217 8.21 -26.55 2.28
N VAL A 218 9.06 -26.95 1.31
CA VAL A 218 10.49 -26.68 1.35
C VAL A 218 10.75 -25.29 0.79
N ASP A 219 11.67 -24.56 1.40
CA ASP A 219 12.06 -23.24 0.92
C ASP A 219 12.89 -23.35 -0.37
N THR A 220 12.24 -23.11 -1.51
CA THR A 220 12.85 -23.06 -2.85
C THR A 220 12.42 -21.79 -3.58
N PRO A 221 13.20 -21.29 -4.56
CA PRO A 221 12.80 -20.15 -5.39
C PRO A 221 11.43 -20.34 -6.05
N GLU A 222 11.12 -21.56 -6.48
CA GLU A 222 9.84 -21.93 -7.12
C GLU A 222 8.68 -21.81 -6.14
N ASN A 223 8.83 -22.35 -4.91
CA ASN A 223 7.79 -22.26 -3.89
C ASN A 223 7.59 -20.83 -3.39
N ARG A 224 8.66 -20.02 -3.31
CA ARG A 224 8.55 -18.58 -3.02
C ARG A 224 7.74 -17.85 -4.08
N LYS A 225 7.89 -18.20 -5.37
CA LYS A 225 7.08 -17.64 -6.46
C LYS A 225 5.60 -18.05 -6.37
N ILE A 226 5.29 -19.30 -6.03
CA ILE A 226 3.91 -19.74 -5.77
C ILE A 226 3.32 -18.90 -4.63
N GLY A 227 4.04 -18.83 -3.50
CA GLY A 227 3.66 -18.02 -2.35
C GLY A 227 3.42 -16.56 -2.69
N TRP A 228 4.29 -15.97 -3.51
CA TRP A 228 4.15 -14.58 -3.95
C TRP A 228 2.89 -14.35 -4.77
N ARG A 229 2.63 -15.20 -5.78
CA ARG A 229 1.39 -15.09 -6.58
C ARG A 229 0.16 -15.10 -5.68
N ARG A 230 0.13 -16.04 -4.74
CA ARG A 230 -0.99 -16.24 -3.81
C ARG A 230 -1.14 -15.08 -2.83
N VAL A 231 -0.05 -14.56 -2.27
CA VAL A 231 -0.05 -13.34 -1.43
C VAL A 231 -0.55 -12.13 -2.19
N ALA A 232 -0.08 -11.93 -3.42
CA ALA A 232 -0.51 -10.83 -4.29
C ALA A 232 -2.02 -10.90 -4.56
N LEU A 233 -2.53 -12.08 -4.93
CA LEU A 233 -3.97 -12.29 -5.17
C LEU A 233 -4.80 -12.01 -3.90
N PHE A 234 -4.36 -12.49 -2.73
CA PHE A 234 -5.04 -12.17 -1.48
C PHE A 234 -5.03 -10.66 -1.19
N GLY A 235 -3.90 -9.98 -1.40
CA GLY A 235 -3.78 -8.54 -1.20
C GLY A 235 -4.65 -7.71 -2.14
N LEU A 236 -4.99 -8.25 -3.32
CA LEU A 236 -5.71 -7.54 -4.38
C LEU A 236 -7.19 -7.92 -4.52
N TYR A 237 -7.62 -9.06 -3.96
CA TYR A 237 -8.99 -9.56 -4.05
C TYR A 237 -9.65 -9.90 -2.70
N PHE A 238 -8.89 -10.02 -1.61
CA PHE A 238 -9.26 -10.67 -0.34
C PHE A 238 -9.61 -12.16 -0.43
N THR A 239 -10.31 -12.59 -1.48
CA THR A 239 -10.69 -13.98 -1.73
C THR A 239 -10.48 -14.28 -3.22
N PRO A 240 -9.30 -14.83 -3.58
CA PRO A 240 -9.04 -15.26 -4.96
C PRO A 240 -10.02 -16.35 -5.40
N SER A 241 -10.38 -16.39 -6.67
CA SER A 241 -11.29 -17.41 -7.21
C SER A 241 -10.70 -18.82 -7.19
N ALA A 242 -9.39 -18.97 -7.01
CA ALA A 242 -8.70 -20.26 -7.02
C ALA A 242 -8.79 -21.04 -5.69
N ILE A 243 -9.35 -20.44 -4.63
CA ILE A 243 -9.48 -21.07 -3.32
C ILE A 243 -10.92 -21.52 -3.03
N ASP A 244 -11.05 -22.51 -2.15
CA ASP A 244 -12.30 -22.83 -1.46
C ASP A 244 -12.13 -22.46 0.01
N ILE A 245 -13.02 -21.60 0.53
CA ILE A 245 -13.02 -21.20 1.95
C ILE A 245 -13.65 -22.31 2.79
N LYS A 246 -13.00 -22.66 3.90
CA LYS A 246 -13.51 -23.63 4.88
C LYS A 246 -14.44 -22.95 5.87
N ASP A 247 -15.46 -23.68 6.32
CA ASP A 247 -16.20 -23.28 7.51
C ASP A 247 -15.26 -23.13 8.71
N GLY A 248 -15.50 -22.13 9.57
CA GLY A 248 -14.64 -21.82 10.71
C GLY A 248 -14.43 -23.02 11.66
N ASP A 249 -15.48 -23.81 11.90
CA ASP A 249 -15.41 -25.02 12.72
C ASP A 249 -14.55 -26.11 12.09
N VAL A 250 -14.59 -26.24 10.76
CA VAL A 250 -13.77 -27.20 10.02
C VAL A 250 -12.30 -26.76 10.07
N ALA A 251 -12.02 -25.50 9.72
CA ALA A 251 -10.67 -24.94 9.80
C ALA A 251 -10.05 -25.05 11.20
N PHE A 252 -10.85 -24.87 12.25
CA PHE A 252 -10.41 -25.02 13.63
C PHE A 252 -10.12 -26.47 14.01
N LYS A 253 -10.92 -27.42 13.55
CA LYS A 253 -10.72 -28.87 13.80
C LYS A 253 -9.51 -29.43 13.04
N GLU A 254 -9.30 -28.96 11.81
CA GLU A 254 -8.22 -29.39 10.93
C GLU A 254 -6.87 -28.72 11.23
N ARG A 255 -6.83 -27.77 12.18
CA ARG A 255 -5.62 -27.02 12.47
C ARG A 255 -4.42 -27.93 12.78
N ARG A 256 -3.25 -27.58 12.26
CA ARG A 256 -1.99 -28.32 12.47
C ARG A 256 -0.90 -27.45 13.07
N PRO A 257 -1.01 -27.07 14.36
CA PRO A 257 0.04 -26.30 15.04
C PRO A 257 1.39 -27.03 15.07
N ASP A 258 1.38 -28.36 14.90
CA ASP A 258 2.56 -29.21 14.77
C ASP A 258 3.28 -29.09 13.41
N ILE A 259 2.56 -28.71 12.35
CA ILE A 259 3.12 -28.47 11.00
C ILE A 259 3.44 -27.00 10.81
N ASN A 260 2.53 -26.12 11.24
CA ASN A 260 2.70 -24.68 11.20
C ASN A 260 2.06 -24.07 12.45
N SER A 261 2.85 -23.40 13.27
CA SER A 261 2.36 -22.78 14.51
C SER A 261 1.66 -21.43 14.30
N ASP A 262 1.80 -20.81 13.12
CA ASP A 262 1.19 -19.51 12.82
C ASP A 262 -0.33 -19.62 12.95
N PHE A 263 -0.95 -18.62 13.57
CA PHE A 263 -2.39 -18.59 13.84
C PHE A 263 -2.90 -19.89 14.46
N ILE A 264 -2.15 -20.45 15.42
CA ILE A 264 -2.43 -21.74 16.10
C ILE A 264 -2.62 -22.93 15.14
N GLY A 265 -2.04 -22.83 13.93
CA GLY A 265 -2.13 -23.82 12.86
C GLY A 265 -3.43 -23.80 12.07
N ILE A 266 -4.22 -22.73 12.17
CA ILE A 266 -5.43 -22.55 11.37
C ILE A 266 -5.05 -22.20 9.93
N TYR A 267 -5.72 -22.85 8.97
CA TYR A 267 -5.63 -22.55 7.54
C TYR A 267 -7.05 -22.61 6.96
N PRO A 268 -7.74 -21.47 6.83
CA PRO A 268 -9.18 -21.44 6.60
C PRO A 268 -9.59 -21.52 5.13
N TRP A 269 -8.70 -21.96 4.25
CA TRP A 269 -8.97 -22.18 2.83
C TRP A 269 -8.11 -23.32 2.32
N ASP A 270 -8.46 -23.88 1.16
CA ASP A 270 -7.54 -24.72 0.37
C ASP A 270 -7.40 -24.13 -1.04
N TRP A 271 -6.22 -24.23 -1.63
CA TRP A 271 -6.02 -23.91 -3.05
C TRP A 271 -6.38 -25.13 -3.88
N VAL A 272 -7.54 -25.09 -4.51
CA VAL A 272 -8.11 -26.21 -5.27
C VAL A 272 -7.97 -26.05 -6.79
N ARG A 273 -7.52 -24.87 -7.23
CA ARG A 273 -7.38 -24.47 -8.63
C ARG A 273 -6.04 -23.75 -8.85
N ASP A 274 -5.62 -23.69 -10.10
CA ASP A 274 -4.38 -23.02 -10.51
C ASP A 274 -4.49 -21.50 -10.36
N GLU A 275 -3.57 -20.87 -9.63
CA GLU A 275 -3.57 -19.43 -9.40
C GLU A 275 -3.03 -18.60 -10.59
N ARG A 276 -2.32 -19.25 -11.51
CA ARG A 276 -1.61 -18.56 -12.60
C ARG A 276 -2.52 -17.72 -13.50
N PRO A 277 -3.70 -18.18 -13.95
CA PRO A 277 -4.57 -17.36 -14.79
C PRO A 277 -4.99 -16.04 -14.10
N SER A 278 -5.37 -16.10 -12.82
CA SER A 278 -5.72 -14.90 -12.04
C SER A 278 -4.53 -13.97 -11.86
N PHE A 279 -3.35 -14.52 -11.58
CA PHE A 279 -2.13 -13.73 -11.41
C PHE A 279 -1.67 -13.08 -12.73
N ASP A 280 -1.67 -13.84 -13.82
CA ASP A 280 -1.27 -13.40 -15.14
C ASP A 280 -2.19 -12.29 -15.69
N ALA A 281 -3.48 -12.33 -15.34
CA ALA A 281 -4.45 -11.30 -15.68
C ALA A 281 -4.14 -9.92 -15.05
N LEU A 282 -3.32 -9.89 -13.99
CA LEU A 282 -2.91 -8.65 -13.31
C LEU A 282 -1.57 -8.07 -13.82
N LYS A 283 -0.88 -8.77 -14.73
CA LYS A 283 0.44 -8.38 -15.25
C LYS A 283 0.33 -7.57 -16.54
N GLY A 284 1.44 -6.94 -16.92
CA GLY A 284 1.60 -6.29 -18.23
C GLY A 284 1.49 -4.77 -18.22
N GLY A 285 1.43 -4.14 -17.03
CA GLY A 285 1.40 -2.69 -16.92
C GLY A 285 0.98 -2.22 -15.53
N LEU A 286 0.72 -0.92 -15.43
CA LEU A 286 0.13 -0.31 -14.24
C LEU A 286 -1.32 -0.77 -14.07
N LEU A 287 -1.69 -0.99 -12.81
CA LEU A 287 -2.99 -1.46 -12.38
C LEU A 287 -3.44 -0.63 -11.17
N VAL A 288 -4.66 -0.12 -11.22
CA VAL A 288 -5.39 0.30 -10.01
C VAL A 288 -5.85 -0.97 -9.29
N ALA A 289 -5.61 -1.12 -7.99
CA ALA A 289 -5.94 -2.37 -7.29
C ALA A 289 -7.42 -2.78 -7.48
N PRO A 290 -7.75 -4.06 -7.77
CA PRO A 290 -9.13 -4.50 -8.05
C PRO A 290 -10.14 -4.20 -6.93
N ILE A 291 -9.70 -4.27 -5.66
CA ILE A 291 -10.47 -3.82 -4.50
C ILE A 291 -10.90 -2.35 -4.65
N LEU A 292 -9.99 -1.47 -5.07
CA LEU A 292 -10.31 -0.05 -5.29
C LEU A 292 -11.20 0.15 -6.52
N GLN A 293 -10.94 -0.60 -7.59
CA GLN A 293 -11.77 -0.54 -8.80
C GLN A 293 -13.23 -0.86 -8.49
N THR A 294 -13.47 -1.88 -7.66
CA THR A 294 -14.80 -2.44 -7.44
C THR A 294 -15.52 -1.80 -6.26
N LEU A 295 -14.82 -1.49 -5.16
CA LEU A 295 -15.49 -1.08 -3.92
C LEU A 295 -15.53 0.44 -3.73
N ILE A 296 -14.76 1.22 -4.50
CA ILE A 296 -14.53 2.64 -4.18
C ILE A 296 -14.57 3.54 -5.42
N LEU A 297 -13.64 3.36 -6.36
CA LEU A 297 -13.39 4.33 -7.42
C LEU A 297 -14.45 4.31 -8.53
N ASN A 298 -15.16 3.20 -8.68
CA ASN A 298 -16.35 3.07 -9.53
C ASN A 298 -17.53 3.98 -9.10
N ARG A 299 -17.55 4.45 -7.84
CA ARG A 299 -18.67 5.25 -7.31
C ARG A 299 -18.66 6.70 -7.77
N THR A 300 -17.48 7.23 -8.14
CA THR A 300 -17.29 8.63 -8.57
C THR A 300 -16.43 8.71 -9.84
N PRO A 301 -16.79 8.00 -10.93
CA PRO A 301 -15.92 7.76 -12.06
C PRO A 301 -15.40 9.04 -12.71
N ILE A 302 -16.26 10.06 -12.85
CA ILE A 302 -15.87 11.36 -13.42
C ILE A 302 -14.76 12.03 -12.61
N GLN A 303 -14.90 12.09 -11.28
CA GLN A 303 -13.90 12.73 -10.42
C GLN A 303 -12.58 11.96 -10.40
N VAL A 304 -12.64 10.62 -10.47
CA VAL A 304 -11.45 9.77 -10.54
C VAL A 304 -10.73 9.95 -11.88
N LEU A 305 -11.46 9.98 -12.99
CA LEU A 305 -10.90 10.21 -14.32
C LEU A 305 -10.33 11.63 -14.46
N ASP A 306 -11.00 12.67 -13.95
CA ASP A 306 -10.50 14.05 -13.94
C ASP A 306 -9.18 14.17 -13.15
N PHE A 307 -9.08 13.46 -12.02
CA PHE A 307 -7.85 13.37 -11.24
C PHE A 307 -6.74 12.69 -12.05
N ALA A 308 -7.02 11.53 -12.65
CA ALA A 308 -6.03 10.81 -13.46
C ALA A 308 -5.60 11.62 -14.70
N ASP A 309 -6.53 12.33 -15.35
CA ASP A 309 -6.27 13.24 -16.46
C ASP A 309 -5.41 14.43 -16.05
N THR A 310 -5.53 14.90 -14.82
CA THR A 310 -4.71 16.01 -14.30
C THR A 310 -3.30 15.53 -13.99
N VAL A 311 -3.16 14.42 -13.26
CA VAL A 311 -1.85 13.86 -12.88
C VAL A 311 -1.06 13.43 -14.12
N SER A 312 -1.72 12.82 -15.11
CA SER A 312 -1.06 12.35 -16.34
C SER A 312 -0.50 13.45 -17.23
N LYS A 313 -0.93 14.70 -17.04
CA LYS A 313 -0.36 15.87 -17.75
C LYS A 313 0.96 16.32 -17.16
N TRP A 314 1.33 15.86 -15.97
CA TRP A 314 2.63 16.19 -15.41
C TRP A 314 3.75 15.41 -16.12
N GLU A 315 4.97 15.97 -16.11
CA GLU A 315 6.14 15.29 -16.66
C GLU A 315 6.58 14.16 -15.73
N ILE A 316 6.20 12.92 -16.07
CA ILE A 316 6.49 11.72 -15.28
C ILE A 316 7.41 10.80 -16.09
N GLU A 317 8.51 10.36 -15.49
CA GLU A 317 9.43 9.34 -16.02
C GLU A 317 9.60 8.14 -15.07
N ARG A 318 9.04 8.25 -13.87
CA ARG A 318 9.16 7.25 -12.81
C ARG A 318 7.96 7.30 -11.88
N ILE A 319 7.49 6.15 -11.41
CA ILE A 319 6.43 6.03 -10.41
C ILE A 319 6.91 5.18 -9.24
N ILE A 320 6.70 5.66 -8.02
CA ILE A 320 6.98 4.95 -6.76
C ILE A 320 5.64 4.68 -6.06
N PRO A 321 5.09 3.45 -6.16
CA PRO A 321 3.92 3.05 -5.38
C PRO A 321 4.27 2.72 -3.93
N ALA A 322 3.27 2.67 -3.05
CA ALA A 322 3.49 2.29 -1.65
C ALA A 322 3.63 0.76 -1.45
N HIS A 323 3.14 -0.03 -2.41
CA HIS A 323 3.14 -1.49 -2.35
C HIS A 323 3.83 -2.11 -3.57
N PHE A 324 4.07 -3.43 -3.53
CA PHE A 324 4.65 -4.22 -4.64
C PHE A 324 6.03 -3.69 -5.08
N ILE A 325 6.33 -3.77 -6.38
CA ILE A 325 7.62 -3.41 -6.97
C ILE A 325 7.85 -1.90 -6.86
N ASN A 326 9.11 -1.54 -6.59
CA ASN A 326 9.56 -0.16 -6.48
C ASN A 326 10.09 0.35 -7.83
N ASP A 327 10.25 1.66 -7.95
CA ASP A 327 10.99 2.29 -9.06
C ASP A 327 10.46 1.94 -10.47
N LEU A 328 9.15 2.10 -10.68
CA LEU A 328 8.51 1.75 -11.94
C LEU A 328 8.84 2.79 -13.04
N LYS A 329 9.14 2.32 -14.24
CA LYS A 329 9.52 3.16 -15.40
C LYS A 329 8.31 3.39 -16.31
N TYR A 330 7.38 4.21 -15.84
CA TYR A 330 6.17 4.59 -16.55
C TYR A 330 6.04 6.11 -16.63
N ASN A 331 5.32 6.58 -17.65
CA ASN A 331 5.03 8.00 -17.85
C ASN A 331 3.57 8.34 -17.48
N GLY A 332 3.18 9.60 -17.72
CA GLY A 332 1.82 10.08 -17.43
C GLY A 332 0.73 9.38 -18.26
N GLU A 333 1.01 9.02 -19.52
CA GLU A 333 0.06 8.29 -20.38
C GLU A 333 -0.21 6.88 -19.84
N ASP A 334 0.83 6.18 -19.41
CA ASP A 334 0.71 4.87 -18.77
C ASP A 334 -0.08 4.96 -17.46
N TYR A 335 0.20 5.99 -16.64
CA TYR A 335 -0.57 6.27 -15.43
C TYR A 335 -2.06 6.44 -15.74
N ARG A 336 -2.40 7.22 -16.77
CA ARG A 336 -3.81 7.44 -17.14
C ARG A 336 -4.51 6.18 -17.63
N LYS A 337 -3.81 5.34 -18.40
CA LYS A 337 -4.33 4.06 -18.92
C LYS A 337 -4.73 3.09 -17.81
N ALA A 338 -4.07 3.13 -16.65
CA ALA A 338 -4.44 2.30 -15.50
C ALA A 338 -5.88 2.55 -15.00
N PHE A 339 -6.46 3.72 -15.31
CA PHE A 339 -7.82 4.10 -14.92
C PHE A 339 -8.89 3.80 -15.98
N SER A 340 -8.53 3.20 -17.12
CA SER A 340 -9.50 2.88 -18.20
C SER A 340 -10.58 1.86 -17.79
N PHE A 341 -10.47 1.22 -16.61
CA PHE A 341 -11.54 0.39 -16.06
C PHE A 341 -12.85 1.16 -15.78
N LEU A 342 -12.79 2.49 -15.69
CA LEU A 342 -13.94 3.37 -15.52
C LEU A 342 -14.54 3.87 -16.84
N GLU A 343 -13.90 3.58 -17.98
CA GLU A 343 -14.35 4.05 -19.29
C GLU A 343 -15.35 3.06 -19.91
N ASP A 344 -16.30 3.55 -20.71
CA ASP A 344 -17.30 2.70 -21.39
C ASP A 344 -16.68 1.64 -22.30
N LYS A 345 -15.52 1.95 -22.90
CA LYS A 345 -14.75 1.01 -23.74
C LYS A 345 -14.05 -0.07 -22.92
N GLY A 346 -13.94 0.12 -21.61
CA GLY A 346 -13.22 -0.73 -20.67
C GLY A 346 -11.71 -0.70 -20.86
N VAL A 347 -11.04 -1.60 -20.14
CA VAL A 347 -9.58 -1.75 -20.18
C VAL A 347 -9.10 -2.16 -21.58
N PRO A 348 -8.19 -1.39 -22.22
CA PRO A 348 -7.56 -1.74 -23.49
C PRO A 348 -6.86 -3.11 -23.49
N ALA A 349 -6.79 -3.75 -24.65
CA ALA A 349 -6.06 -5.01 -24.81
C ALA A 349 -4.56 -4.83 -24.46
N GLY A 350 -4.02 -5.82 -23.73
CA GLY A 350 -2.61 -5.82 -23.31
C GLY A 350 -2.35 -5.13 -21.96
N LEU A 351 -3.35 -4.48 -21.36
CA LEU A 351 -3.25 -3.95 -20.00
C LEU A 351 -3.81 -4.95 -18.98
N PRO A 352 -3.36 -4.86 -17.71
CA PRO A 352 -3.90 -5.66 -16.63
C PRO A 352 -5.43 -5.57 -16.53
N LYS A 353 -6.11 -6.70 -16.60
CA LYS A 353 -7.56 -6.79 -16.47
C LYS A 353 -7.94 -7.98 -15.57
N PRO A 354 -8.40 -7.71 -14.34
CA PRO A 354 -8.89 -8.74 -13.42
C PRO A 354 -9.89 -9.69 -14.07
N LEU A 355 -9.81 -10.98 -13.74
CA LEU A 355 -10.81 -11.96 -14.19
C LEU A 355 -12.12 -11.74 -13.45
N GLU A 356 -13.24 -11.94 -14.14
CA GLU A 356 -14.58 -11.77 -13.57
C GLU A 356 -14.82 -12.68 -12.35
N ALA A 357 -14.27 -13.89 -12.36
CA ALA A 357 -14.38 -14.82 -11.24
C ALA A 357 -13.72 -14.30 -9.97
N ASP A 358 -12.59 -13.60 -10.07
CA ASP A 358 -11.88 -13.01 -8.92
C ASP A 358 -12.56 -11.75 -8.38
N LEU A 359 -13.38 -11.08 -9.20
CA LEU A 359 -14.15 -9.89 -8.80
C LEU A 359 -15.48 -10.23 -8.13
N GLN A 360 -15.96 -11.48 -8.25
CA GLN A 360 -17.29 -11.86 -7.79
C GLN A 360 -17.51 -11.54 -6.30
N PHE A 361 -16.59 -11.96 -5.43
CA PHE A 361 -16.70 -11.71 -3.99
C PHE A 361 -16.73 -10.21 -3.65
N LEU A 362 -15.93 -9.40 -4.35
CA LEU A 362 -15.90 -7.96 -4.16
C LEU A 362 -17.24 -7.33 -4.55
N ARG A 363 -17.84 -7.75 -5.67
CA ARG A 363 -19.14 -7.25 -6.11
C ARG A 363 -20.27 -7.68 -5.18
N GLU A 364 -20.27 -8.92 -4.71
CA GLU A 364 -21.24 -9.40 -3.72
C GLU A 364 -21.13 -8.62 -2.41
N SER A 365 -19.90 -8.35 -1.97
CA SER A 365 -19.63 -7.49 -0.80
C SER A 365 -20.14 -6.06 -1.03
N GLU A 366 -19.94 -5.49 -2.22
CA GLU A 366 -20.44 -4.16 -2.57
C GLU A 366 -21.98 -4.11 -2.50
N VAL A 367 -22.68 -5.11 -3.06
CA VAL A 367 -24.14 -5.20 -2.97
C VAL A 367 -24.60 -5.27 -1.51
N GLY A 368 -23.97 -6.11 -0.68
CA GLY A 368 -24.31 -6.20 0.74
C GLY A 368 -24.10 -4.87 1.50
N LEU A 369 -23.08 -4.09 1.14
CA LEU A 369 -22.84 -2.76 1.71
C LEU A 369 -23.90 -1.75 1.27
N ILE A 370 -24.39 -1.83 0.02
CA ILE A 370 -25.46 -0.96 -0.49
C ILE A 370 -26.82 -1.34 0.13
N GLU A 371 -27.13 -2.62 0.25
CA GLU A 371 -28.42 -3.12 0.75
C GLU A 371 -28.60 -2.98 2.27
N SER A 372 -27.50 -2.99 3.04
CA SER A 372 -27.50 -2.61 4.47
C SER A 372 -27.52 -1.08 4.70
N GLY A 373 -27.66 -0.32 3.60
CA GLY A 373 -27.75 1.13 3.49
C GLY A 373 -29.07 1.72 3.94
#